data_AF-A0A849B227-F1
#
_entry.id   AF-A0A849B227-F1
#
_cell.length_a   1.000
_cell.length_b   1.000
_cell.length_c   1.000
_cell.angle_alpha   90.00
_cell.angle_beta   90.00
_cell.angle_gamma   90.00
#
_symmetry.space_group_name_H-M   'P 1'
#
loop_
_entity.id
_entity.type
_entity.pdbx_description
1 polymer ?
#
loop_
_entity_poly.entity_id
_entity_poly.type
_entity_poly.pdbx_seq_one_letter_code
_entity_poly.pdbx_strand_id
1 'polypeptide(L)'
;MKRGIEITAVPYICPAGFWTIGYGHLCDPKHSPITEAEAEVYLARDLQSALAATLRYCPVLATEPESRLAAIVDFTFNLGAGRLQTSTLRRRINQRDWGAAATELRRWVYGGGKVLPGLFARREAEISLLDTKV
;
A
#
# COMPACT_ATOMS: atom_id res chain seq x y z
N MET A 1 7.01 -26.51 11.91
CA MET A 1 7.21 -25.07 12.17
C MET A 1 6.69 -24.29 10.96
N LYS A 2 5.38 -23.99 10.90
CA LYS A 2 4.80 -23.20 9.81
C LYS A 2 4.86 -21.72 10.22
N ARG A 3 5.86 -20.99 9.75
CA ARG A 3 5.85 -19.52 9.73
C ARG A 3 5.76 -19.10 8.27
N GLY A 4 4.55 -19.19 7.72
CA GLY A 4 4.21 -18.77 6.37
C GLY A 4 2.87 -18.05 6.48
N ILE A 5 2.78 -16.88 5.85
CA ILE A 5 1.67 -15.94 5.95
C ILE A 5 0.38 -16.68 5.58
N GLU A 6 -0.53 -16.88 6.54
CA GLU A 6 -1.81 -17.53 6.24
C GLU A 6 -2.64 -16.62 5.33
N ILE A 7 -2.96 -17.11 4.14
CA ILE A 7 -3.89 -16.42 3.24
C ILE A 7 -5.30 -16.42 3.83
N THR A 8 -6.06 -15.36 3.59
CA THR A 8 -7.50 -15.40 3.84
C THR A 8 -8.19 -15.89 2.57
N ALA A 9 -8.29 -17.22 2.43
CA ALA A 9 -8.78 -17.89 1.21
C ALA A 9 -10.28 -17.67 0.91
N VAL A 10 -11.04 -17.04 1.81
CA VAL A 10 -12.47 -16.76 1.65
C VAL A 10 -12.74 -15.26 1.80
N PRO A 11 -13.78 -14.70 1.16
CA PRO A 11 -14.13 -13.29 1.33
C PRO A 11 -14.40 -12.92 2.79
N TYR A 12 -13.86 -11.78 3.23
CA TYR A 12 -14.09 -11.21 4.55
C TYR A 12 -14.23 -9.68 4.46
N ILE A 13 -14.79 -9.05 5.50
CA ILE A 13 -14.82 -7.59 5.62
C ILE A 13 -13.55 -7.12 6.32
N CYS A 14 -12.72 -6.34 5.62
CA CYS A 14 -11.52 -5.75 6.23
C CYS A 14 -11.87 -4.60 7.20
N PRO A 15 -10.94 -4.12 8.04
CA PRO A 15 -11.20 -3.01 8.97
C PRO A 15 -11.67 -1.70 8.32
N ALA A 16 -11.45 -1.54 7.01
CA ALA A 16 -11.94 -0.40 6.23
C ALA A 16 -13.38 -0.57 5.71
N GLY A 17 -14.02 -1.71 5.96
CA GLY A 17 -15.42 -1.98 5.60
C GLY A 17 -15.64 -2.57 4.20
N PHE A 18 -14.58 -3.00 3.51
CA PHE A 18 -14.66 -3.55 2.16
C PHE A 18 -14.53 -5.08 2.15
N TRP A 19 -15.22 -5.74 1.22
CA TRP A 19 -15.01 -7.16 0.93
C TRP A 19 -13.63 -7.40 0.35
N THR A 20 -12.91 -8.36 0.92
CA THR A 20 -11.49 -8.59 0.68
C THR A 20 -11.19 -10.09 0.71
N ILE A 21 -10.22 -10.54 -0.08
CA ILE A 21 -9.76 -11.94 -0.14
C ILE A 21 -8.23 -12.00 -0.36
N GLY A 22 -7.61 -13.14 -0.04
CA GLY A 22 -6.19 -13.39 -0.24
C GLY A 22 -5.32 -12.43 0.56
N TYR A 23 -4.41 -11.73 -0.13
CA TYR A 23 -3.46 -10.76 0.44
C TYR A 23 -3.99 -9.32 0.47
N GLY A 24 -5.30 -9.12 0.50
CA GLY A 24 -5.91 -7.77 0.52
C GLY A 24 -6.59 -7.36 -0.79
N HIS A 25 -6.88 -8.31 -1.67
CA HIS A 25 -7.56 -8.05 -2.94
C HIS A 25 -9.03 -7.71 -2.70
N LEU A 26 -9.54 -6.64 -3.29
CA LEU A 26 -10.97 -6.29 -3.23
C LEU A 26 -11.78 -7.28 -4.06
N CYS A 27 -12.81 -7.88 -3.47
CA CYS A 27 -13.63 -8.89 -4.13
C CYS A 27 -15.13 -8.65 -3.93
N ASP A 28 -15.94 -9.41 -4.69
CA ASP A 28 -17.37 -9.51 -4.44
C ASP A 28 -17.64 -10.33 -3.16
N PRO A 29 -18.68 -10.02 -2.36
CA PRO A 29 -19.11 -10.86 -1.23
C PRO A 29 -19.29 -12.35 -1.55
N LYS A 30 -19.67 -12.68 -2.79
CA LYS A 30 -19.95 -14.04 -3.25
C LYS A 30 -18.77 -14.68 -3.99
N HIS A 31 -17.59 -14.06 -3.93
CA HIS A 31 -16.41 -14.62 -4.59
C HIS A 31 -16.08 -16.01 -4.02
N SER A 32 -15.81 -16.97 -4.90
CA SER A 32 -15.44 -18.33 -4.49
C SER A 32 -14.14 -18.33 -3.68
N PRO A 33 -13.93 -19.32 -2.80
CA PRO A 33 -12.64 -19.49 -2.14
C PRO A 33 -11.51 -19.64 -3.16
N ILE A 34 -10.31 -19.17 -2.78
CA ILE A 34 -9.12 -19.20 -3.65
C ILE A 34 -7.99 -20.02 -3.03
N THR A 35 -7.13 -20.54 -3.90
CA THR A 35 -5.84 -21.13 -3.57
C THR A 35 -4.79 -20.04 -3.32
N GLU A 36 -3.66 -20.44 -2.73
CA GLU A 36 -2.50 -19.54 -2.55
C GLU A 36 -1.96 -19.04 -3.88
N ALA A 37 -1.89 -19.91 -4.90
CA ALA A 37 -1.44 -19.51 -6.24
C ALA A 37 -2.36 -18.46 -6.89
N GLU A 38 -3.68 -18.58 -6.70
CA GLU A 38 -4.62 -17.55 -7.16
C GLU A 38 -4.47 -16.24 -6.38
N ALA A 39 -4.21 -16.31 -5.07
CA ALA A 39 -3.94 -15.14 -4.25
C ALA A 39 -2.64 -14.42 -4.68
N GLU A 40 -1.60 -15.16 -5.06
CA GLU A 40 -0.36 -14.61 -5.63
C GLU A 40 -0.61 -13.92 -6.98
N VAL A 41 -1.45 -14.50 -7.84
CA VAL A 41 -1.84 -13.88 -9.11
C VAL A 41 -2.59 -12.56 -8.88
N TYR A 42 -3.49 -12.50 -7.91
CA TYR A 42 -4.16 -11.24 -7.53
C TYR A 42 -3.18 -10.22 -6.98
N LEU A 43 -2.30 -10.64 -6.07
CA LEU A 43 -1.28 -9.76 -5.50
C LEU A 43 -0.38 -9.16 -6.59
N ALA A 44 0.10 -9.96 -7.53
CA ALA A 44 0.95 -9.49 -8.62
C ALA A 44 0.22 -8.44 -9.50
N ARG A 45 -1.06 -8.66 -9.82
CA ARG A 45 -1.88 -7.72 -10.62
C ARG A 45 -2.14 -6.42 -9.87
N ASP A 46 -2.46 -6.51 -8.59
CA ASP A 46 -2.73 -5.34 -7.75
C ASP A 46 -1.46 -4.51 -7.55
N LEU A 47 -0.30 -5.16 -7.33
CA LEU A 47 1.00 -4.49 -7.26
C LEU A 47 1.38 -3.83 -8.58
N GLN A 48 1.14 -4.47 -9.72
CA GLN A 48 1.37 -3.87 -11.03
C GLN A 48 0.51 -2.61 -11.23
N SER A 49 -0.75 -2.67 -10.82
CA SER A 49 -1.67 -1.52 -10.88
C SER A 49 -1.23 -0.39 -9.95
N ALA A 50 -0.80 -0.71 -8.73
CA ALA A 50 -0.27 0.25 -7.77
C ALA A 50 1.04 0.90 -8.26
N LEU A 51 1.94 0.12 -8.85
CA LEU A 51 3.19 0.60 -9.45
C LEU A 51 2.91 1.56 -10.60
N ALA A 52 2.07 1.17 -11.55
CA ALA A 52 1.70 2.01 -12.68
C ALA A 52 1.07 3.34 -12.23
N ALA A 53 0.16 3.29 -11.23
CA ALA A 53 -0.44 4.50 -10.67
C ALA A 53 0.59 5.38 -9.93
N THR A 54 1.49 4.77 -9.16
CA THR A 54 2.56 5.46 -8.43
C THR A 54 3.45 6.23 -9.39
N LEU A 55 3.98 5.59 -10.43
CA LEU A 55 4.83 6.24 -11.42
C LEU A 55 4.09 7.28 -12.24
N ARG A 56 2.80 7.07 -12.51
CA ARG A 56 1.97 8.07 -13.20
C ARG A 56 1.82 9.37 -12.39
N TYR A 57 1.63 9.27 -11.08
CA TYR A 57 1.40 10.44 -10.21
C TYR A 57 2.66 11.03 -9.60
N CYS A 58 3.71 10.21 -9.47
CA CYS A 58 5.00 10.55 -8.90
C CYS A 58 6.13 10.13 -9.86
N PRO A 59 6.21 10.70 -11.09
CA PRO A 59 7.17 10.26 -12.10
C PRO A 59 8.64 10.42 -11.68
N VAL A 60 8.93 11.31 -10.72
CA VAL A 60 10.28 11.47 -10.16
C VAL A 60 10.81 10.18 -9.54
N LEU A 61 9.95 9.29 -9.06
CA LEU A 61 10.34 8.01 -8.45
C LEU A 61 11.01 7.05 -9.44
N ALA A 62 10.85 7.25 -10.76
CA ALA A 62 11.52 6.44 -11.77
C ALA A 62 13.06 6.61 -11.74
N THR A 63 13.57 7.68 -11.14
CA THR A 63 15.00 7.98 -11.00
C THR A 63 15.50 7.92 -9.56
N GLU A 64 14.64 7.57 -8.62
CA GLU A 64 14.98 7.48 -7.19
C GLU A 64 15.38 6.05 -6.82
N PRO A 65 16.04 5.84 -5.66
CA PRO A 65 16.30 4.51 -5.13
C PRO A 65 15.04 3.62 -5.12
N GLU A 66 15.21 2.33 -5.44
CA GLU A 66 14.11 1.37 -5.50
C GLU A 66 13.32 1.28 -4.18
N SER A 67 13.99 1.51 -3.04
CA SER A 67 13.34 1.54 -1.73
C SER A 67 12.28 2.64 -1.61
N ARG A 68 12.53 3.83 -2.17
CA ARG A 68 11.55 4.93 -2.20
C ARG A 68 10.36 4.58 -3.08
N LEU A 69 10.62 4.02 -4.26
CA LEU A 69 9.55 3.55 -5.12
C LEU A 69 8.70 2.50 -4.40
N ALA A 70 9.34 1.49 -3.80
CA ALA A 70 8.66 0.44 -3.05
C ALA A 70 7.77 0.98 -1.93
N ALA A 71 8.26 1.96 -1.14
CA ALA A 71 7.50 2.60 -0.07
C ALA A 71 6.19 3.24 -0.59
N ILE A 72 6.27 3.97 -1.70
CA ILE A 72 5.10 4.67 -2.25
C ILE A 72 4.16 3.71 -3.01
N VAL A 73 4.70 2.64 -3.61
CA VAL A 73 3.89 1.56 -4.17
C VAL A 73 3.10 0.86 -3.07
N ASP A 74 3.71 0.56 -1.92
CA ASP A 74 3.04 -0.04 -0.77
C ASP A 74 1.90 0.83 -0.22
N PHE A 75 2.16 2.15 -0.10
CA PHE A 75 1.14 3.14 0.23
C PHE A 75 -0.03 3.08 -0.76
N THR A 76 0.28 3.06 -2.05
CA THR A 76 -0.72 3.08 -3.13
C THR A 76 -1.53 1.79 -3.20
N PHE A 77 -0.89 0.64 -2.93
CA PHE A 77 -1.56 -0.64 -2.80
C PHE A 77 -2.53 -0.64 -1.61
N ASN A 78 -2.10 -0.13 -0.45
CA ASN A 78 -2.94 -0.14 0.75
C ASN A 78 -4.14 0.82 0.69
N LEU A 79 -3.92 2.02 0.18
CA LEU A 79 -4.88 3.12 0.29
C LEU A 79 -5.57 3.45 -1.04
N GLY A 80 -5.04 2.95 -2.15
CA GLY A 80 -5.55 3.17 -3.49
C GLY A 80 -4.96 4.40 -4.18
N ALA A 81 -4.90 4.32 -5.50
CA ALA A 81 -4.36 5.34 -6.39
C ALA A 81 -5.01 6.74 -6.23
N GLY A 82 -6.32 6.80 -5.95
CA GLY A 82 -7.05 8.07 -5.78
C GLY A 82 -6.58 8.86 -4.56
N ARG A 83 -6.22 8.18 -3.46
CA ARG A 83 -5.67 8.83 -2.27
C ARG A 83 -4.28 9.37 -2.54
N LEU A 84 -3.42 8.64 -3.26
CA LEU A 84 -2.12 9.20 -3.68
C LEU A 84 -2.33 10.43 -4.58
N GLN A 85 -3.17 10.33 -5.62
CA GLN A 85 -3.40 11.40 -6.61
C GLN A 85 -3.70 12.77 -5.99
N THR A 86 -4.55 12.79 -4.97
CA THR A 86 -5.07 14.02 -4.36
C THR A 86 -4.28 14.46 -3.12
N SER A 87 -3.31 13.65 -2.67
CA SER A 87 -2.58 13.89 -1.42
C SER A 87 -1.56 15.04 -1.49
N THR A 88 -1.32 15.66 -0.33
CA THR A 88 -0.11 16.48 -0.12
C THR A 88 1.16 15.63 -0.20
N LEU A 89 1.11 14.35 0.19
CA LEU A 89 2.21 13.39 0.02
C LEU A 89 2.75 13.36 -1.43
N ARG A 90 1.88 13.21 -2.43
CA ARG A 90 2.26 13.26 -3.85
C ARG A 90 3.00 14.55 -4.20
N ARG A 91 2.54 15.69 -3.69
CA ARG A 91 3.19 16.99 -3.92
C ARG A 91 4.60 17.01 -3.33
N ARG A 92 4.80 16.49 -2.11
CA ARG A 92 6.12 16.41 -1.47
C ARG A 92 7.06 15.46 -2.19
N ILE A 93 6.56 14.28 -2.60
CA ILE A 93 7.33 13.32 -3.40
C ILE A 93 7.82 13.97 -4.70
N ASN A 94 6.93 14.62 -5.46
CA ASN A 94 7.32 15.28 -6.72
C ASN A 94 8.29 16.45 -6.54
N GLN A 95 8.36 17.03 -5.33
CA GLN A 95 9.36 18.04 -4.95
C GLN A 95 10.67 17.41 -4.46
N ARG A 96 10.75 16.08 -4.36
CA ARG A 96 11.83 15.33 -3.70
C ARG A 96 12.08 15.76 -2.26
N ASP A 97 11.04 16.25 -1.59
CA ASP A 97 11.07 16.62 -0.18
C ASP A 97 10.73 15.39 0.68
N TRP A 98 11.73 14.54 0.89
CA TRP A 98 11.56 13.25 1.57
C TRP A 98 11.22 13.39 3.05
N GLY A 99 11.75 14.42 3.72
CA GLY A 99 11.40 14.72 5.11
C GLY A 99 9.93 15.13 5.26
N ALA A 100 9.42 15.97 4.36
CA ALA A 100 7.99 16.30 4.34
C ALA A 100 7.14 15.12 3.87
N ALA A 101 7.62 14.29 2.94
CA ALA A 101 6.92 13.07 2.53
C ALA A 101 6.74 12.09 3.71
N ALA A 102 7.78 11.89 4.53
CA ALA A 102 7.69 11.08 5.73
C ALA A 102 6.67 11.64 6.74
N THR A 103 6.65 12.96 6.91
CA THR A 103 5.64 13.63 7.76
C THR A 103 4.22 13.40 7.24
N GLU A 104 4.03 13.47 5.93
CA GLU A 104 2.72 13.23 5.30
C GLU A 104 2.28 11.76 5.40
N LEU A 105 3.19 10.78 5.32
CA LEU A 105 2.87 9.37 5.53
C LEU A 105 2.25 9.12 6.90
N ARG A 106 2.78 9.74 7.97
CA ARG A 106 2.25 9.59 9.34
C ARG A 106 0.81 10.07 9.53
N ARG A 107 0.27 10.84 8.58
CA ARG A 107 -1.12 11.30 8.62
C ARG A 107 -2.11 10.21 8.19
N TRP A 108 -1.64 9.17 7.50
CA TRP A 108 -2.46 8.09 6.94
C TRP A 108 -2.52 6.86 7.85
N VAL A 109 -2.84 7.10 9.12
CA VAL A 109 -2.89 6.07 10.18
C VAL A 109 -4.30 5.86 10.74
N TYR A 110 -5.32 6.53 10.20
CA TYR A 110 -6.67 6.51 10.72
C TYR A 110 -7.60 5.57 9.93
N GLY A 111 -8.48 4.86 10.63
CA GLY A 111 -9.61 4.12 10.08
C GLY A 111 -10.79 4.16 11.06
N GLY A 112 -12.01 4.36 10.56
CA GLY A 112 -13.20 4.52 11.43
C GLY A 112 -13.08 5.67 12.45
N GLY A 113 -12.33 6.73 12.13
CA GLY A 113 -12.10 7.88 13.00
C GLY A 113 -11.07 7.68 14.13
N LYS A 114 -10.38 6.53 14.16
CA LYS A 114 -9.37 6.21 15.19
C LYS A 114 -8.03 5.87 14.54
N VAL A 115 -6.94 6.12 15.26
CA VAL A 115 -5.61 5.64 14.87
C VAL A 115 -5.61 4.10 14.94
N LEU A 116 -5.19 3.45 13.87
CA LEU A 116 -5.04 2.00 13.81
C LEU A 116 -3.56 1.63 14.01
N PRO A 117 -3.21 0.84 15.04
CA PRO A 117 -1.82 0.46 15.31
C PRO A 117 -1.12 -0.20 14.12
N GLY A 118 -1.85 -1.04 13.35
CA GLY A 118 -1.33 -1.67 12.15
C GLY A 118 -0.99 -0.69 11.04
N LEU A 119 -1.80 0.36 10.85
CA LEU A 119 -1.47 1.41 9.88
C LEU A 119 -0.28 2.24 10.35
N PHE A 120 -0.20 2.57 11.63
CA PHE A 120 0.95 3.29 12.18
C PHE A 120 2.26 2.53 11.94
N ALA A 121 2.31 1.24 12.30
CA ALA A 121 3.48 0.40 12.07
C ALA A 121 3.85 0.30 10.58
N ARG A 122 2.85 0.19 9.69
CA ARG A 122 3.07 0.19 8.23
C ARG A 122 3.68 1.50 7.74
N ARG A 123 3.18 2.66 8.20
CA ARG A 123 3.73 3.97 7.79
C ARG A 123 5.17 4.15 8.27
N GLU A 124 5.53 3.71 9.48
CA GLU A 124 6.92 3.78 9.93
C GLU A 124 7.85 2.87 9.10
N ALA A 125 7.37 1.70 8.66
CA ALA A 125 8.14 0.83 7.76
C ALA A 125 8.33 1.45 6.37
N GLU A 126 7.32 2.10 5.81
CA GLU A 126 7.46 2.82 4.54
C GLU A 126 8.40 4.04 4.67
N ILE A 127 8.32 4.76 5.80
CA ILE A 127 9.20 5.91 6.07
C ILE A 127 10.67 5.47 6.15
N SER A 128 10.97 4.34 6.78
CA SER A 128 12.36 3.86 6.86
C SER A 128 12.95 3.58 5.48
N LEU A 129 12.12 3.17 4.51
CA LEU A 129 12.52 2.96 3.12
C LEU A 129 12.76 4.27 2.34
N LEU A 130 12.21 5.40 2.80
CA LEU A 130 12.47 6.72 2.20
C LEU A 130 13.87 7.26 2.54
N ASP A 131 14.35 6.93 3.75
CA ASP A 131 15.56 7.49 4.36
C ASP A 131 16.80 6.59 4.19
N THR A 132 16.67 5.43 3.54
CA THR A 132 17.82 4.58 3.24
C THR A 132 18.80 5.35 2.35
N LYS A 133 19.89 5.81 2.95
CA LYS A 133 21.05 6.34 2.21
C LYS A 133 21.58 5.19 1.35
N VAL A 134 21.50 5.36 0.03
CA VAL A 134 22.33 4.59 -0.92
C VAL A 134 23.77 5.05 -0.77
#